data_AF-A0A6J1WM32-F1
#
_entry.id   AF-A0A6J1WM32-F1
#
_cell.length_a   1.000
_cell.length_b   1.000
_cell.length_c   1.000
_cell.angle_alpha   90.00
_cell.angle_beta   90.00
_cell.angle_gamma   90.00
#
_symmetry.space_group_name_H-M   'P 1'
#
loop_
_entity.id
_entity.type
_entity.pdbx_description
1 polymer ?
#
loop_
_entity_poly.entity_id
_entity_poly.type
_entity_poly.pdbx_seq_one_letter_code
_entity_poly.pdbx_strand_id
1 'polypeptide(L)'
;WPGSVREFYEAIPLLTEVNKDRDFAIELIVPSLPGYGFSDAAVRPGLSAVDIAVVLRNLMHRLGHKKFYVQGGDWGSIIGSHLATFFPDEVLGYHSNGAFSMSLATTIFSIIGSFYPPLVVEDKYADRMYPLSKFYAQLLEEMGYMHIQATKPDTVGIALTDSPSGLLAYILEKFSSWTRRDHRSKKDGALEYRFTKDQLVDNLMFYWIPRSITTSMRLYAETFNKRVMSMNLNEILTSVPSWFLQAKHEVAFLPPWIIRRKYQNLQNGTIIDDGGHFLAFELPELFAKDVLNAVTAFRKYHKQIILKTEL
;
A
#
# COMPACT_ATOMS: atom_id res chain seq x y z
N TRP A 1 6.29 -3.97 -1.74
CA TRP A 1 7.34 -4.59 -2.56
C TRP A 1 7.62 -3.64 -3.73
N PRO A 2 8.88 -3.37 -4.11
CA PRO A 2 10.12 -3.94 -3.58
C PRO A 2 10.72 -3.12 -2.42
N GLY A 3 9.88 -2.44 -1.64
CA GLY A 3 10.31 -1.74 -0.41
C GLY A 3 10.46 -2.65 0.82
N SER A 4 10.67 -2.06 1.99
CA SER A 4 10.91 -2.75 3.27
C SER A 4 10.62 -1.82 4.45
N VAL A 5 10.84 -2.29 5.68
CA VAL A 5 10.71 -1.43 6.88
C VAL A 5 11.60 -0.17 6.82
N ARG A 6 12.65 -0.18 5.96
CA ARG A 6 13.51 0.98 5.69
C ARG A 6 12.73 2.21 5.24
N GLU A 7 11.62 2.03 4.52
CA GLU A 7 10.83 3.13 3.95
C GLU A 7 10.28 4.11 5.01
N PHE A 8 10.18 3.67 6.27
CA PHE A 8 9.53 4.44 7.32
C PHE A 8 10.51 5.20 8.22
N TYR A 9 11.82 5.02 8.06
CA TYR A 9 12.82 5.50 9.03
C TYR A 9 12.72 7.01 9.26
N GLU A 10 12.60 7.78 8.20
CA GLU A 10 12.48 9.23 8.25
C GLU A 10 11.09 9.71 8.72
N ALA A 11 10.06 8.88 8.55
CA ALA A 11 8.70 9.16 9.02
C ALA A 11 8.49 8.84 10.51
N ILE A 12 9.22 7.87 11.07
CA ILE A 12 9.07 7.41 12.46
C ILE A 12 9.18 8.56 13.47
N PRO A 13 10.24 9.40 13.47
CA PRO A 13 10.37 10.49 14.45
C PRO A 13 9.17 11.44 14.43
N LEU A 14 8.62 11.73 13.24
CA LEU A 14 7.49 12.63 13.03
C LEU A 14 6.17 12.02 13.51
N LEU A 15 5.98 10.71 13.30
CA LEU A 15 4.80 9.98 13.76
C LEU A 15 4.78 9.84 15.29
N THR A 16 5.95 9.59 15.90
CA THR A 16 6.09 9.35 17.34
C THR A 16 6.30 10.64 18.15
N GLU A 17 6.45 11.79 17.49
CA GLU A 17 6.64 13.08 18.17
C GLU A 17 5.50 13.38 19.14
N VAL A 18 5.83 13.70 20.39
CA VAL A 18 4.87 14.17 21.39
C VAL A 18 4.60 15.65 21.16
N ASN A 19 3.37 15.99 20.84
CA ASN A 19 2.94 17.36 20.57
C ASN A 19 1.84 17.78 21.57
N LYS A 20 1.97 18.96 22.17
CA LYS A 20 1.03 19.49 23.18
C LYS A 20 -0.39 19.72 22.64
N ASP A 21 -0.53 19.93 21.34
CA ASP A 21 -1.82 20.15 20.68
C ASP A 21 -2.54 18.83 20.32
N ARG A 22 -1.89 17.68 20.52
CA ARG A 22 -2.47 16.35 20.29
C ARG A 22 -2.69 15.62 21.61
N ASP A 23 -3.91 15.12 21.83
CA ASP A 23 -4.28 14.35 23.04
C ASP A 23 -3.77 12.89 23.02
N PHE A 24 -2.87 12.56 22.09
CA PHE A 24 -2.28 11.25 21.90
C PHE A 24 -0.88 11.35 21.28
N ALA A 25 -0.06 10.34 21.55
CA ALA A 25 1.16 10.02 20.79
C ALA A 25 1.00 8.64 20.13
N ILE A 26 1.80 8.35 19.11
CA ILE A 26 1.74 7.06 18.41
C ILE A 26 2.88 6.16 18.90
N GLU A 27 2.52 4.94 19.28
CA GLU A 27 3.43 3.80 19.33
C GLU A 27 3.36 3.07 17.99
N LEU A 28 4.52 2.75 17.40
CA LEU A 28 4.61 2.13 16.08
C LEU A 28 5.11 0.70 16.17
N ILE A 29 4.41 -0.19 15.45
CA ILE A 29 4.86 -1.56 15.17
C ILE A 29 4.99 -1.66 13.65
N VAL A 30 6.22 -1.83 13.16
CA VAL A 30 6.54 -1.87 11.72
C VAL A 30 7.14 -3.23 11.37
N PRO A 31 6.32 -4.26 11.09
CA PRO A 31 6.80 -5.61 10.83
C PRO A 31 7.37 -5.76 9.42
N SER A 32 8.45 -6.53 9.27
CA SER A 32 8.79 -7.11 7.97
C SER A 32 7.72 -8.16 7.63
N LEU A 33 7.20 -8.15 6.40
CA LEU A 33 6.24 -9.17 5.95
C LEU A 33 6.89 -10.56 5.96
N PRO A 34 6.14 -11.65 6.20
CA PRO A 34 6.70 -13.01 6.09
C PRO A 34 7.40 -13.25 4.75
N GLY A 35 8.66 -13.69 4.79
CA GLY A 35 9.51 -13.86 3.60
C GLY A 35 10.14 -12.59 3.04
N TYR A 36 10.00 -11.45 3.72
CA TYR A 36 10.64 -10.17 3.42
C TYR A 36 11.62 -9.80 4.53
N GLY A 37 12.69 -9.08 4.19
CA GLY A 37 13.62 -8.56 5.19
C GLY A 37 14.11 -9.66 6.12
N PHE A 38 13.91 -9.45 7.42
CA PHE A 38 14.35 -10.37 8.48
C PHE A 38 13.23 -11.26 9.04
N SER A 39 12.07 -11.32 8.39
CA SER A 39 10.97 -12.20 8.79
C SER A 39 11.04 -13.55 8.06
N ASP A 40 10.91 -14.64 8.80
CA ASP A 40 10.89 -15.99 8.26
C ASP A 40 9.87 -16.17 7.13
N ALA A 41 10.25 -16.96 6.13
CA ALA A 41 9.38 -17.34 5.03
C ALA A 41 8.50 -18.55 5.38
N ALA A 42 7.36 -18.69 4.69
CA ALA A 42 6.57 -19.90 4.77
C ALA A 42 7.37 -21.12 4.26
N VAL A 43 7.31 -22.23 5.02
CA VAL A 43 7.95 -23.51 4.64
C VAL A 43 7.07 -24.40 3.76
N ARG A 44 5.83 -23.97 3.48
CA ARG A 44 4.86 -24.67 2.65
C ARG A 44 3.97 -23.67 1.89
N PRO A 45 3.36 -24.06 0.76
CA PRO A 45 2.43 -23.20 0.03
C PRO A 45 1.22 -22.77 0.85
N GLY A 46 0.60 -21.66 0.42
CA GLY A 46 -0.66 -21.16 0.93
C GLY A 46 -0.58 -19.88 1.76
N LEU A 47 0.57 -19.22 1.88
CA LEU A 47 0.69 -17.94 2.61
C LEU A 47 0.45 -16.75 1.68
N SER A 48 -0.81 -16.34 1.52
CA SER A 48 -1.21 -15.17 0.73
C SER A 48 -1.37 -13.91 1.58
N ALA A 49 -1.73 -12.78 0.95
CA ALA A 49 -2.05 -11.54 1.67
C ALA A 49 -3.16 -11.71 2.74
N VAL A 50 -4.15 -12.58 2.48
CA VAL A 50 -5.22 -12.93 3.44
C VAL A 50 -4.65 -13.59 4.68
N ASP A 51 -3.73 -14.53 4.47
CA ASP A 51 -3.13 -15.32 5.54
C ASP A 51 -2.15 -14.44 6.36
N ILE A 52 -1.43 -13.52 5.71
CA ILE A 52 -0.57 -12.55 6.38
C ILE A 52 -1.38 -11.59 7.27
N ALA A 53 -2.60 -11.20 6.87
CA ALA A 53 -3.47 -10.40 7.75
C ALA A 53 -3.73 -11.11 9.10
N VAL A 54 -3.96 -12.42 9.09
CA VAL A 54 -4.11 -13.21 10.31
C VAL A 54 -2.81 -13.26 11.13
N VAL A 55 -1.66 -13.42 10.47
CA VAL A 55 -0.34 -13.40 11.13
C VAL A 55 -0.11 -12.06 11.85
N LEU A 56 -0.37 -10.94 11.18
CA LEU A 56 -0.17 -9.60 11.76
C LEU A 56 -1.17 -9.30 12.89
N ARG A 57 -2.42 -9.75 12.78
CA ARG A 57 -3.39 -9.67 13.89
C ARG A 57 -2.89 -10.43 15.11
N ASN A 58 -2.36 -11.65 14.90
CA ASN A 58 -1.81 -12.45 16.00
C ASN A 58 -0.54 -11.83 16.60
N LEU A 59 0.29 -11.15 15.80
CA LEU A 59 1.42 -10.35 16.29
C LEU A 59 0.93 -9.26 17.26
N MET A 60 -0.07 -8.46 16.87
CA MET A 60 -0.61 -7.41 17.74
C MET A 60 -1.16 -7.99 19.05
N HIS A 61 -1.88 -9.12 18.97
CA HIS A 61 -2.36 -9.83 20.16
C HIS A 61 -1.23 -10.34 21.05
N ARG A 62 -0.13 -10.81 20.47
CA ARG A 62 1.06 -11.27 21.21
C ARG A 62 1.75 -10.12 21.95
N LEU A 63 1.77 -8.93 21.35
CA LEU A 63 2.30 -7.71 21.94
C LEU A 63 1.35 -7.08 22.98
N GLY A 64 0.12 -7.58 23.09
CA GLY A 64 -0.87 -7.14 24.09
C GLY A 64 -1.88 -6.10 23.58
N HIS A 65 -1.81 -5.70 22.31
CA HIS A 65 -2.74 -4.74 21.72
C HIS A 65 -4.02 -5.44 21.24
N LYS A 66 -5.15 -5.09 21.86
CA LYS A 66 -6.49 -5.58 21.46
C LYS A 66 -7.20 -4.66 20.47
N LYS A 67 -6.81 -3.39 20.45
CA LYS A 67 -7.36 -2.37 19.58
C LYS A 67 -6.22 -1.53 19.02
N PHE A 68 -6.15 -1.38 17.71
CA PHE A 68 -5.03 -0.70 17.03
C PHE A 68 -5.48 -0.06 15.72
N TYR A 69 -4.71 0.92 15.25
CA TYR A 69 -4.87 1.48 13.91
C TYR A 69 -3.98 0.72 12.93
N VAL A 70 -4.35 0.73 11.65
CA VAL A 70 -3.59 0.09 10.58
C VAL A 70 -3.28 1.10 9.49
N GLN A 71 -2.03 1.09 9.01
CA GLN A 71 -1.56 1.93 7.90
C GLN A 71 -0.91 1.02 6.85
N GLY A 72 -1.14 1.28 5.56
CA GLY A 72 -0.35 0.60 4.52
C GLY A 72 -0.52 1.12 3.07
N GLY A 73 0.57 1.05 2.33
CA GLY A 73 0.65 1.13 0.86
C GLY A 73 1.03 -0.22 0.24
N ASP A 74 0.92 -0.37 -1.07
CA ASP A 74 1.24 -1.62 -1.81
C ASP A 74 0.63 -2.89 -1.15
N TRP A 75 1.40 -3.94 -0.89
CA TRP A 75 0.94 -5.11 -0.14
C TRP A 75 0.41 -4.77 1.25
N GLY A 76 0.97 -3.76 1.90
CA GLY A 76 0.47 -3.24 3.17
C GLY A 76 -0.95 -2.68 3.07
N SER A 77 -1.33 -2.07 1.94
CA SER A 77 -2.71 -1.62 1.73
C SER A 77 -3.65 -2.83 1.60
N ILE A 78 -3.28 -3.84 0.82
CA ILE A 78 -4.09 -5.06 0.63
C ILE A 78 -4.25 -5.81 1.95
N ILE A 79 -3.15 -6.08 2.66
CA ILE A 79 -3.14 -6.79 3.95
C ILE A 79 -3.89 -5.97 5.01
N GLY A 80 -3.69 -4.65 5.05
CA GLY A 80 -4.39 -3.76 5.98
C GLY A 80 -5.89 -3.70 5.73
N SER A 81 -6.31 -3.73 4.47
CA SER A 81 -7.72 -3.83 4.07
C SER A 81 -8.34 -5.15 4.56
N HIS A 82 -7.61 -6.26 4.44
CA HIS A 82 -8.05 -7.56 4.96
C HIS A 82 -8.17 -7.56 6.48
N LEU A 83 -7.19 -7.01 7.21
CA LEU A 83 -7.26 -6.82 8.66
C LEU A 83 -8.52 -6.05 9.07
N ALA A 84 -8.77 -4.90 8.43
CA ALA A 84 -9.93 -4.06 8.71
C ALA A 84 -11.26 -4.74 8.36
N THR A 85 -11.26 -5.62 7.36
CA THR A 85 -12.47 -6.35 6.93
C THR A 85 -12.78 -7.53 7.84
N PHE A 86 -11.76 -8.29 8.26
CA PHE A 86 -11.96 -9.51 9.06
C PHE A 86 -12.05 -9.26 10.56
N PHE A 87 -11.42 -8.20 11.07
CA PHE A 87 -11.32 -7.91 12.50
C PHE A 87 -11.80 -6.47 12.82
N PRO A 88 -13.04 -6.09 12.46
CA PRO A 88 -13.53 -4.72 12.63
C PRO A 88 -13.62 -4.26 14.09
N ASP A 89 -13.70 -5.19 15.05
CA ASP A 89 -13.74 -4.89 16.49
C ASP A 89 -12.34 -4.56 17.07
N GLU A 90 -11.28 -5.00 16.38
CA GLU A 90 -9.88 -4.82 16.77
C GLU A 90 -9.22 -3.65 16.02
N VAL A 91 -9.64 -3.39 14.78
CA VAL A 91 -9.09 -2.30 13.96
C VAL A 91 -9.90 -1.01 14.20
N LEU A 92 -9.28 -0.05 14.91
CA LEU A 92 -9.88 1.25 15.22
C LEU A 92 -9.94 2.20 14.03
N GLY A 93 -9.14 1.98 13.01
CA GLY A 93 -9.13 2.82 11.81
C GLY A 93 -8.09 2.36 10.82
N TYR A 94 -8.38 2.54 9.53
CA TYR A 94 -7.53 2.11 8.44
C TYR A 94 -7.12 3.30 7.57
N HIS A 95 -5.83 3.62 7.58
CA HIS A 95 -5.22 4.59 6.68
C HIS A 95 -4.54 3.85 5.52
N SER A 96 -4.78 4.28 4.29
CA SER A 96 -4.10 3.71 3.13
C SER A 96 -3.57 4.76 2.21
N ASN A 97 -2.38 4.53 1.69
CA ASN A 97 -1.81 5.33 0.60
C ASN A 97 -1.70 4.57 -0.73
N GLY A 98 -2.37 3.41 -0.84
CA GLY A 98 -2.36 2.55 -2.03
C GLY A 98 -3.77 2.08 -2.37
N ALA A 99 -4.64 3.02 -2.77
CA ALA A 99 -6.03 2.73 -3.10
C ALA A 99 -6.12 1.95 -4.42
N PHE A 100 -6.42 0.65 -4.33
CA PHE A 100 -6.63 -0.19 -5.50
C PHE A 100 -7.89 -1.05 -5.34
N SER A 101 -8.66 -1.19 -6.42
CA SER A 101 -9.86 -2.01 -6.46
C SER A 101 -10.04 -2.58 -7.86
N MET A 102 -10.18 -3.91 -7.93
CA MET A 102 -10.56 -4.63 -9.15
C MET A 102 -12.01 -5.12 -9.07
N SER A 103 -12.87 -4.42 -8.32
CA SER A 103 -14.30 -4.76 -8.24
C SER A 103 -14.97 -4.59 -9.60
N LEU A 104 -16.02 -5.37 -9.87
CA LEU A 104 -16.78 -5.25 -11.12
C LEU A 104 -17.37 -3.84 -11.26
N ALA A 105 -17.83 -3.27 -10.15
CA ALA A 105 -18.35 -1.91 -10.12
C ALA A 105 -17.29 -0.87 -10.52
N THR A 106 -16.06 -0.98 -10.00
CA THR A 106 -14.95 -0.10 -10.39
C THR A 106 -14.72 -0.16 -11.90
N THR A 107 -14.64 -1.37 -12.47
CA THR A 107 -14.44 -1.54 -13.92
C THR A 107 -15.59 -0.92 -14.73
N ILE A 108 -16.84 -1.19 -14.37
CA ILE A 108 -18.02 -0.63 -15.07
C ILE A 108 -17.99 0.90 -15.03
N PHE A 109 -17.78 1.50 -13.86
CA PHE A 109 -17.78 2.95 -13.74
C PHE A 109 -16.59 3.61 -14.44
N SER A 110 -15.40 2.99 -14.41
CA SER A 110 -14.28 3.47 -15.23
C SER A 110 -14.63 3.49 -16.71
N ILE A 111 -15.29 2.45 -17.23
CA ILE A 111 -15.73 2.41 -18.64
C ILE A 111 -16.77 3.50 -18.92
N ILE A 112 -17.78 3.67 -18.06
CA ILE A 112 -18.81 4.71 -18.23
C ILE A 112 -18.17 6.11 -18.27
N GLY A 113 -17.26 6.39 -17.33
CA GLY A 113 -16.57 7.67 -17.28
C GLY A 113 -15.60 7.90 -18.44
N SER A 114 -15.23 6.87 -19.22
CA SER A 114 -14.48 7.08 -20.46
C SER A 114 -15.30 7.77 -21.56
N PHE A 115 -16.63 7.66 -21.52
CA PHE A 115 -17.55 8.37 -22.40
C PHE A 115 -17.95 9.73 -21.85
N TYR A 116 -18.15 9.84 -20.53
CA TYR A 116 -18.50 11.10 -19.87
C TYR A 116 -17.83 11.19 -18.47
N PRO A 117 -16.57 11.69 -18.41
CA PRO A 117 -15.78 11.74 -17.18
C PRO A 117 -16.47 12.42 -15.98
N PRO A 118 -17.21 13.53 -16.15
CA PRO A 118 -17.85 14.23 -15.02
C PRO A 118 -18.84 13.39 -14.21
N LEU A 119 -19.35 12.26 -14.75
CA LEU A 119 -20.20 11.33 -14.00
C LEU A 119 -19.44 10.54 -12.93
N VAL A 120 -18.12 10.42 -13.09
CA VAL A 120 -17.29 9.49 -12.32
C VAL A 120 -16.20 10.21 -11.54
N VAL A 121 -15.65 11.30 -12.06
CA VAL A 121 -14.54 12.01 -11.44
C VAL A 121 -14.68 13.50 -11.69
N GLU A 122 -14.27 14.31 -10.69
CA GLU A 122 -14.19 15.76 -10.86
C GLU A 122 -13.19 16.12 -11.96
N ASP A 123 -13.48 17.16 -12.75
CA ASP A 123 -12.69 17.55 -13.92
C ASP A 123 -11.19 17.71 -13.62
N LYS A 124 -10.85 18.28 -12.45
CA LYS A 124 -9.46 18.48 -12.00
C LYS A 124 -8.67 17.18 -11.75
N TYR A 125 -9.34 16.04 -11.64
CA TYR A 125 -8.72 14.72 -11.44
C TYR A 125 -8.97 13.76 -12.61
N ALA A 126 -9.63 14.22 -13.68
CA ALA A 126 -9.96 13.38 -14.82
C ALA A 126 -8.72 12.83 -15.53
N ASP A 127 -7.63 13.60 -15.57
CA ASP A 127 -6.34 13.22 -16.15
C ASP A 127 -5.62 12.10 -15.39
N ARG A 128 -5.97 11.88 -14.11
CA ARG A 128 -5.46 10.77 -13.30
C ARG A 128 -6.10 9.42 -13.66
N MET A 129 -7.21 9.42 -14.40
CA MET A 129 -7.93 8.20 -14.81
C MET A 129 -8.01 8.03 -16.33
N TYR A 130 -8.09 9.13 -17.08
CA TYR A 130 -8.44 9.14 -18.50
C TYR A 130 -7.34 9.77 -19.38
N PRO A 131 -7.26 9.37 -20.67
CA PRO A 131 -8.06 8.35 -21.33
C PRO A 131 -7.68 6.92 -20.88
N LEU A 132 -8.67 6.03 -20.81
CA LEU A 132 -8.43 4.63 -20.40
C LEU A 132 -7.45 3.90 -21.30
N SER A 133 -7.40 4.24 -22.59
CA SER A 133 -6.43 3.67 -23.54
C SER A 133 -4.99 3.90 -23.10
N LYS A 134 -4.69 5.12 -22.62
CA LYS A 134 -3.40 5.46 -22.02
C LYS A 134 -3.21 4.62 -20.76
N PHE A 135 -4.15 4.67 -19.81
CA PHE A 135 -4.04 3.89 -18.57
C PHE A 135 -3.73 2.40 -18.80
N TYR A 136 -4.47 1.71 -19.67
CA TYR A 136 -4.25 0.29 -19.94
C TYR A 136 -2.97 0.00 -20.71
N ALA A 137 -2.58 0.85 -21.67
CA ALA A 137 -1.28 0.71 -22.34
C ALA A 137 -0.14 0.82 -21.32
N GLN A 138 -0.27 1.76 -20.38
CA GLN A 138 0.69 1.95 -19.30
C GLN A 138 0.71 0.77 -18.32
N LEU A 139 -0.46 0.23 -17.98
CA LEU A 139 -0.58 -0.94 -17.11
C LEU A 139 0.08 -2.17 -17.74
N LEU A 140 -0.15 -2.43 -19.03
CA LEU A 140 0.47 -3.54 -19.76
C LEU A 140 1.99 -3.42 -19.78
N GLU A 141 2.51 -2.22 -19.99
CA GLU A 141 3.95 -1.92 -20.00
C GLU A 141 4.61 -2.18 -18.63
N GLU A 142 3.93 -1.86 -17.53
CA GLU A 142 4.50 -1.88 -16.18
C GLU A 142 4.28 -3.20 -15.41
N MET A 143 3.30 -4.03 -15.80
CA MET A 143 2.89 -5.23 -15.03
C MET A 143 3.70 -6.50 -15.31
N GLY A 144 4.77 -6.42 -16.11
CA GLY A 144 5.62 -7.58 -16.44
C GLY A 144 6.24 -8.24 -15.20
N TYR A 145 6.71 -7.43 -14.23
CA TYR A 145 7.27 -7.93 -12.97
C TYR A 145 6.22 -8.73 -12.17
N MET A 146 5.00 -8.21 -12.07
CA MET A 146 3.91 -8.84 -11.32
C MET A 146 3.54 -10.17 -11.95
N HIS A 147 3.46 -10.23 -13.28
CA HIS A 147 3.12 -11.45 -14.01
C HIS A 147 4.15 -12.56 -13.79
N ILE A 148 5.45 -12.29 -13.94
CA ILE A 148 6.48 -13.31 -13.73
C ILE A 148 6.58 -13.74 -12.27
N GLN A 149 6.40 -12.82 -11.31
CA GLN A 149 6.41 -13.15 -9.87
C GLN A 149 5.17 -13.93 -9.43
N ALA A 150 4.00 -13.66 -10.04
CA ALA A 150 2.78 -14.41 -9.76
C ALA A 150 2.79 -15.83 -10.32
N THR A 151 3.72 -16.17 -11.23
CA THR A 151 3.71 -17.45 -11.94
C THR A 151 4.96 -18.28 -11.74
N LYS A 152 6.15 -17.66 -11.74
CA LYS A 152 7.47 -18.30 -11.67
C LYS A 152 8.43 -17.55 -10.72
N PRO A 153 8.03 -17.26 -9.46
CA PRO A 153 8.85 -16.47 -8.53
C PRO A 153 10.21 -17.12 -8.26
N ASP A 154 10.25 -18.44 -8.10
CA ASP A 154 11.47 -19.21 -7.87
C ASP A 154 12.44 -19.18 -9.06
N THR A 155 11.94 -19.08 -10.30
CA THR A 155 12.80 -18.99 -11.49
C THR A 155 13.48 -17.63 -11.59
N VAL A 156 12.71 -16.55 -11.52
CA VAL A 156 13.27 -15.18 -11.60
C VAL A 156 14.10 -14.85 -10.36
N GLY A 157 13.69 -15.35 -9.19
CA GLY A 157 14.37 -15.11 -7.91
C GLY A 157 15.78 -15.69 -7.83
N ILE A 158 16.07 -16.82 -8.51
CA ILE A 158 17.43 -17.40 -8.54
C ILE A 158 18.44 -16.39 -9.07
N ALA A 159 18.17 -15.79 -10.24
CA ALA A 159 19.09 -14.85 -10.86
C ALA A 159 19.33 -13.59 -10.00
N LEU A 160 18.28 -13.11 -9.33
CA LEU A 160 18.35 -11.94 -8.45
C LEU A 160 19.01 -12.23 -7.10
N THR A 161 18.98 -13.49 -6.65
CA THR A 161 19.65 -13.90 -5.41
C THR A 161 21.16 -14.00 -5.61
N ASP A 162 21.61 -14.39 -6.81
CA ASP A 162 23.03 -14.64 -7.10
C ASP A 162 23.76 -13.39 -7.62
N SER A 163 23.05 -12.48 -8.30
CA SER A 163 23.64 -11.28 -8.92
C SER A 163 23.27 -9.99 -8.17
N PRO A 164 24.23 -9.30 -7.51
CA PRO A 164 23.97 -7.99 -6.91
C PRO A 164 23.50 -6.96 -7.94
N SER A 165 24.11 -6.95 -9.12
CA SER A 165 23.72 -6.06 -10.22
C SER A 165 22.32 -6.38 -10.74
N GLY A 166 21.95 -7.66 -10.81
CA GLY A 166 20.60 -8.09 -11.15
C GLY A 166 19.57 -7.61 -10.13
N LEU A 167 19.83 -7.83 -8.84
CA LEU A 167 18.95 -7.36 -7.76
C LEU A 167 18.78 -5.84 -7.79
N LEU A 168 19.89 -5.11 -7.88
CA LEU A 168 19.92 -3.65 -7.93
C LEU A 168 19.09 -3.13 -9.10
N ALA A 169 19.32 -3.63 -10.32
CA ALA A 169 18.58 -3.17 -11.50
C ALA A 169 17.08 -3.45 -11.38
N TYR A 170 16.71 -4.65 -10.91
CA TYR A 170 15.33 -5.08 -10.81
C TYR A 170 14.51 -4.30 -9.76
N ILE A 171 15.13 -3.94 -8.63
CA ILE A 171 14.48 -3.17 -7.57
C ILE A 171 14.50 -1.66 -7.89
N LEU A 172 15.65 -1.10 -8.28
CA LEU A 172 15.78 0.35 -8.46
C LEU A 172 14.99 0.88 -9.66
N GLU A 173 14.73 0.06 -10.68
CA GLU A 173 13.80 0.44 -11.75
C GLU A 173 12.44 0.87 -11.19
N LYS A 174 11.93 0.21 -10.13
CA LYS A 174 10.67 0.57 -9.49
C LYS A 174 10.75 1.89 -8.73
N PHE A 175 11.85 2.15 -8.03
CA PHE A 175 12.10 3.45 -7.39
C PHE A 175 12.19 4.59 -8.41
N SER A 176 12.56 4.31 -9.66
CA SER A 176 12.46 5.27 -10.76
C SER A 176 11.01 5.46 -11.21
N SER A 177 10.42 4.42 -11.80
CA SER A 177 9.17 4.49 -12.56
C SER A 177 7.94 4.78 -11.69
N TRP A 178 7.91 4.26 -10.44
CA TRP A 178 6.80 4.46 -9.51
C TRP A 178 6.93 5.70 -8.64
N THR A 179 8.11 6.35 -8.63
CA THR A 179 8.23 7.71 -8.10
C THR A 179 7.64 8.66 -9.12
N ARG A 180 8.18 8.70 -10.34
CA ARG A 180 7.57 9.43 -11.45
C ARG A 180 7.76 8.66 -12.76
N ARG A 181 6.67 8.51 -13.52
CA ARG A 181 6.68 7.70 -14.74
C ARG A 181 7.54 8.27 -15.86
N ASP A 182 7.74 9.58 -15.90
CA ASP A 182 8.59 10.27 -16.87
C ASP A 182 10.09 10.05 -16.60
N HIS A 183 10.47 9.58 -15.41
CA HIS A 183 11.85 9.20 -15.10
C HIS A 183 12.40 8.09 -16.02
N ARG A 184 11.53 7.26 -16.59
CA ARG A 184 11.90 6.22 -17.58
C ARG A 184 12.57 6.78 -18.84
N SER A 185 12.35 8.07 -19.14
CA SER A 185 13.01 8.77 -20.25
C SER A 185 14.37 9.36 -19.89
N LYS A 186 14.74 9.36 -18.62
CA LYS A 186 16.01 9.91 -18.12
C LYS A 186 17.10 8.84 -18.18
N LYS A 187 18.29 9.23 -18.62
CA LYS A 187 19.43 8.32 -18.80
C LYS A 187 19.85 7.61 -17.50
N ASP A 188 19.71 8.28 -16.37
CA ASP A 188 20.04 7.82 -15.03
C ASP A 188 18.81 7.29 -14.25
N GLY A 189 17.64 7.23 -14.91
CA GLY A 189 16.38 6.90 -14.27
C GLY A 189 15.93 7.91 -13.19
N ALA A 190 16.60 9.07 -13.07
CA ALA A 190 16.39 10.04 -12.01
C ALA A 190 16.31 9.40 -10.60
N LEU A 191 17.12 8.38 -10.33
CA LEU A 191 17.10 7.62 -9.08
C LEU A 191 17.41 8.50 -7.85
N GLU A 192 18.22 9.53 -8.04
CA GLU A 192 18.61 10.47 -6.98
C GLU A 192 17.67 11.68 -6.85
N TYR A 193 16.50 11.67 -7.53
CA TYR A 193 15.53 12.77 -7.46
C TYR A 193 14.97 13.00 -6.05
N ARG A 194 14.68 11.92 -5.31
CA ARG A 194 14.09 11.96 -3.95
C ARG A 194 14.89 11.20 -2.90
N PHE A 195 15.77 10.32 -3.33
CA PHE A 195 16.48 9.40 -2.46
C PHE A 195 17.98 9.56 -2.66
N THR A 196 18.75 9.47 -1.58
CA THR A 196 20.20 9.33 -1.72
C THR A 196 20.55 7.90 -2.12
N LYS A 197 21.78 7.70 -2.63
CA LYS A 197 22.29 6.35 -2.90
C LYS A 197 22.24 5.45 -1.67
N ASP A 198 22.62 5.98 -0.52
CA ASP A 198 22.63 5.22 0.74
C ASP A 198 21.22 4.76 1.10
N GLN A 199 20.22 5.63 0.98
CA GLN A 199 18.82 5.28 1.24
C GLN A 199 18.32 4.16 0.31
N LEU A 200 18.66 4.22 -0.98
CA LEU A 200 18.31 3.18 -1.95
C LEU A 200 19.05 1.86 -1.68
N VAL A 201 20.35 1.93 -1.35
CA VAL A 201 21.18 0.78 -1.01
C VAL A 201 20.72 0.14 0.30
N ASP A 202 20.34 0.91 1.31
CA ASP A 202 19.78 0.40 2.55
C ASP A 202 18.59 -0.52 2.27
N ASN A 203 17.63 -0.08 1.44
CA ASN A 203 16.50 -0.92 1.06
C ASN A 203 16.97 -2.18 0.30
N LEU A 204 17.93 -2.08 -0.62
CA LEU A 204 18.50 -3.24 -1.30
C LEU A 204 19.13 -4.24 -0.31
N MET A 205 19.76 -3.76 0.76
CA MET A 205 20.39 -4.62 1.77
C MET A 205 19.38 -5.42 2.59
N PHE A 206 18.13 -4.94 2.74
CA PHE A 206 17.01 -5.73 3.28
C PHE A 206 16.59 -6.90 2.39
N TYR A 207 17.04 -6.94 1.13
CA TYR A 207 16.82 -8.08 0.23
C TYR A 207 18.08 -8.94 0.09
N TRP A 208 19.24 -8.30 -0.06
CA TRP A 208 20.52 -8.97 -0.31
C TRP A 208 21.00 -9.79 0.89
N ILE A 209 21.10 -9.18 2.08
CA ILE A 209 21.63 -9.85 3.28
C ILE A 209 20.80 -11.08 3.68
N PRO A 210 19.47 -10.97 3.88
CA PRO A 210 18.66 -12.12 4.29
C PRO A 210 18.34 -13.06 3.13
N ARG A 211 18.80 -12.76 1.90
CA ARG A 211 18.52 -13.53 0.67
C ARG A 211 17.02 -13.71 0.44
N SER A 212 16.25 -12.66 0.70
CA SER A 212 14.79 -12.71 0.77
C SER A 212 14.08 -12.37 -0.55
N ILE A 213 14.80 -12.10 -1.63
CA ILE A 213 14.19 -11.70 -2.91
C ILE A 213 13.22 -12.76 -3.45
N THR A 214 13.64 -14.03 -3.50
CA THR A 214 12.78 -15.13 -3.98
C THR A 214 11.56 -15.32 -3.08
N THR A 215 11.75 -15.32 -1.76
CA THR A 215 10.64 -15.52 -0.81
C THR A 215 9.65 -14.34 -0.82
N SER A 216 10.12 -13.12 -1.04
CA SER A 216 9.28 -11.94 -1.16
C SER A 216 8.34 -12.03 -2.37
N MET A 217 8.85 -12.55 -3.49
CA MET A 217 8.10 -12.71 -4.74
C MET A 217 7.01 -13.78 -4.65
N ARG A 218 7.18 -14.80 -3.79
CA ARG A 218 6.17 -15.86 -3.61
C ARG A 218 4.82 -15.32 -3.13
N LEU A 219 4.78 -14.16 -2.46
CA LEU A 219 3.52 -13.51 -2.07
C LEU A 219 2.62 -13.21 -3.29
N TYR A 220 3.22 -12.87 -4.44
CA TYR A 220 2.47 -12.67 -5.68
C TYR A 220 1.82 -13.98 -6.12
N ALA A 221 2.57 -15.08 -6.21
CA ALA A 221 2.04 -16.38 -6.61
C ALA A 221 0.97 -16.91 -5.65
N GLU A 222 1.14 -16.68 -4.35
CA GLU A 222 0.20 -17.10 -3.32
C GLU A 222 -1.08 -16.26 -3.27
N THR A 223 -1.02 -14.99 -3.69
CA THR A 223 -2.18 -14.09 -3.69
C THR A 223 -2.96 -14.14 -5.01
N PHE A 224 -2.29 -14.28 -6.14
CA PHE A 224 -2.94 -14.33 -7.46
C PHE A 224 -3.36 -15.75 -7.90
N ASN A 225 -3.49 -16.69 -6.96
CA ASN A 225 -4.00 -18.03 -7.24
C ASN A 225 -5.53 -18.11 -7.21
N LYS A 226 -6.08 -19.22 -7.75
CA LYS A 226 -7.53 -19.44 -7.83
C LYS A 226 -8.24 -19.38 -6.47
N ARG A 227 -7.63 -19.94 -5.43
CA ARG A 227 -8.20 -20.01 -4.07
C ARG A 227 -8.48 -18.60 -3.56
N VAL A 228 -7.48 -17.73 -3.58
CA VAL A 228 -7.59 -16.37 -3.04
C VAL A 228 -8.47 -15.50 -3.93
N MET A 229 -8.30 -15.57 -5.25
CA MET A 229 -9.12 -14.79 -6.18
C MET A 229 -10.62 -15.13 -6.08
N SER A 230 -10.96 -16.41 -5.84
CA SER A 230 -12.37 -16.82 -5.66
C SER A 230 -13.05 -16.27 -4.39
N MET A 231 -12.28 -15.73 -3.44
CA MET A 231 -12.84 -15.13 -2.23
C MET A 231 -13.50 -13.78 -2.49
N ASN A 232 -13.26 -13.15 -3.66
CA ASN A 232 -13.87 -11.87 -4.07
C ASN A 232 -13.81 -10.78 -2.99
N LEU A 233 -12.66 -10.65 -2.31
CA LEU A 233 -12.49 -9.73 -1.18
C LEU A 233 -12.70 -8.25 -1.52
N ASN A 234 -12.62 -7.88 -2.80
CA ASN A 234 -12.94 -6.54 -3.28
C ASN A 234 -14.44 -6.19 -3.15
N GLU A 235 -15.31 -7.21 -3.13
CA GLU A 235 -16.77 -7.04 -3.00
C GLU A 235 -17.24 -7.11 -1.53
N ILE A 236 -16.36 -7.52 -0.60
CA ILE A 236 -16.68 -7.54 0.83
C ILE A 236 -16.49 -6.14 1.41
N LEU A 237 -17.53 -5.64 2.06
CA LEU A 237 -17.57 -4.31 2.66
C LEU A 237 -16.70 -4.24 3.92
N THR A 238 -16.07 -3.08 4.12
CA THR A 238 -15.25 -2.76 5.29
C THR A 238 -15.97 -1.69 6.11
N SER A 239 -16.33 -2.02 7.35
CA SER A 239 -17.08 -1.15 8.27
C SER A 239 -16.19 -0.26 9.15
N VAL A 240 -14.88 -0.47 9.16
CA VAL A 240 -13.93 0.33 9.96
C VAL A 240 -13.81 1.76 9.38
N PRO A 241 -13.70 2.82 10.22
CA PRO A 241 -13.46 4.16 9.71
C PRO A 241 -12.14 4.21 8.93
N SER A 242 -12.21 4.71 7.70
CA SER A 242 -11.09 4.63 6.75
C SER A 242 -10.66 6.01 6.25
N TRP A 243 -9.40 6.14 5.84
CA TRP A 243 -8.81 7.35 5.26
C TRP A 243 -7.85 6.97 4.13
N PHE A 244 -7.90 7.70 3.02
CA PHE A 244 -7.04 7.41 1.87
C PHE A 244 -6.19 8.61 1.48
N LEU A 245 -4.89 8.39 1.30
CA LEU A 245 -3.94 9.36 0.76
C LEU A 245 -3.61 8.98 -0.69
N GLN A 246 -3.86 9.89 -1.63
CA GLN A 246 -3.75 9.62 -3.07
C GLN A 246 -2.69 10.52 -3.70
N ALA A 247 -1.51 9.95 -3.93
CA ALA A 247 -0.40 10.63 -4.59
C ALA A 247 -0.72 10.97 -6.05
N LYS A 248 -0.02 11.95 -6.62
CA LYS A 248 -0.20 12.31 -8.03
C LYS A 248 0.28 11.24 -8.99
N HIS A 249 1.38 10.57 -8.64
CA HIS A 249 2.07 9.63 -9.52
C HIS A 249 1.93 8.18 -9.04
N GLU A 250 0.91 7.88 -8.24
CA GLU A 250 0.54 6.50 -7.91
C GLU A 250 0.08 5.74 -9.17
N VAL A 251 0.25 4.42 -9.17
CA VAL A 251 -0.06 3.52 -10.29
C VAL A 251 -1.53 3.59 -10.70
N ALA A 252 -2.43 3.81 -9.74
CA ALA A 252 -3.86 3.94 -10.00
C ALA A 252 -4.49 5.02 -9.12
N PHE A 253 -5.50 5.69 -9.66
CA PHE A 253 -6.34 6.64 -8.94
C PHE A 253 -7.79 6.15 -8.92
N LEU A 254 -8.43 6.22 -7.76
CA LEU A 254 -9.86 5.95 -7.60
C LEU A 254 -10.55 7.18 -6.98
N PRO A 255 -11.66 7.67 -7.53
CA PRO A 255 -12.39 8.78 -6.95
C PRO A 255 -13.00 8.36 -5.60
N PRO A 256 -13.11 9.27 -4.61
CA PRO A 256 -13.52 8.93 -3.25
C PRO A 256 -14.84 8.18 -3.13
N TRP A 257 -15.82 8.45 -3.99
CA TRP A 257 -17.11 7.77 -3.96
C TRP A 257 -17.02 6.30 -4.43
N ILE A 258 -16.06 5.94 -5.32
CA ILE A 258 -15.79 4.55 -5.67
C ILE A 258 -15.14 3.83 -4.49
N ILE A 259 -14.21 4.49 -3.80
CA ILE A 259 -13.60 3.95 -2.57
C ILE A 259 -14.69 3.66 -1.52
N ARG A 260 -15.66 4.56 -1.34
CA ARG A 260 -16.81 4.38 -0.41
C ARG A 260 -17.65 3.13 -0.68
N ARG A 261 -17.63 2.59 -1.91
CA ARG A 261 -18.37 1.35 -2.22
C ARG A 261 -17.86 0.16 -1.43
N LYS A 262 -16.56 0.10 -1.15
CA LYS A 262 -15.96 -0.92 -0.28
C LYS A 262 -15.85 -0.43 1.16
N TYR A 263 -15.38 0.80 1.37
CA TYR A 263 -15.10 1.37 2.70
C TYR A 263 -16.25 2.28 3.14
N GLN A 264 -17.26 1.70 3.78
CA GLN A 264 -18.54 2.38 4.05
C GLN A 264 -18.39 3.59 4.98
N ASN A 265 -17.42 3.54 5.90
CA ASN A 265 -17.13 4.61 6.85
C ASN A 265 -15.89 5.43 6.44
N LEU A 266 -15.75 5.76 5.16
CA LEU A 266 -14.69 6.65 4.66
C LEU A 266 -14.83 8.05 5.27
N GLN A 267 -13.89 8.41 6.14
CA GLN A 267 -13.88 9.73 6.80
C GLN A 267 -13.48 10.83 5.82
N ASN A 268 -12.38 10.62 5.09
CA ASN A 268 -11.91 11.54 4.06
C ASN A 268 -10.95 10.87 3.06
N GLY A 269 -10.67 11.56 1.96
CA GLY A 269 -9.55 11.25 1.07
C GLY A 269 -8.66 12.49 0.89
N THR A 270 -7.38 12.38 1.20
CA THR A 270 -6.38 13.41 0.92
C THR A 270 -5.83 13.17 -0.48
N ILE A 271 -6.00 14.13 -1.38
CA ILE A 271 -5.44 14.07 -2.74
C ILE A 271 -4.33 15.11 -2.82
N ILE A 272 -3.13 14.69 -3.21
CA ILE A 272 -1.96 15.56 -3.32
C ILE A 272 -1.48 15.64 -4.77
N ASP A 273 -0.85 16.76 -5.11
CA ASP A 273 -0.33 17.06 -6.46
C ASP A 273 1.18 16.80 -6.61
N ASP A 274 1.75 16.07 -5.64
CA ASP A 274 3.13 15.57 -5.65
C ASP A 274 3.15 14.13 -5.14
N GLY A 275 4.31 13.49 -5.14
CA GLY A 275 4.49 12.12 -4.64
C GLY A 275 4.08 11.02 -5.63
N GLY A 276 4.71 9.86 -5.48
CA GLY A 276 4.42 8.62 -6.19
C GLY A 276 4.04 7.51 -5.22
N HIS A 277 4.51 6.29 -5.48
CA HIS A 277 4.13 5.09 -4.75
C HIS A 277 4.74 4.98 -3.34
N PHE A 278 6.01 5.36 -3.17
CA PHE A 278 6.79 5.19 -1.93
C PHE A 278 6.59 6.35 -0.94
N LEU A 279 5.33 6.73 -0.65
CA LEU A 279 5.01 8.00 0.00
C LEU A 279 5.70 8.28 1.34
N ALA A 280 5.79 7.27 2.22
CA ALA A 280 6.45 7.44 3.52
C ALA A 280 7.95 7.73 3.39
N PHE A 281 8.57 7.18 2.35
CA PHE A 281 9.99 7.33 2.07
C PHE A 281 10.28 8.58 1.24
N GLU A 282 9.38 8.94 0.32
CA GLU A 282 9.53 10.08 -0.59
C GLU A 282 9.20 11.42 0.10
N LEU A 283 8.10 11.45 0.86
CA LEU A 283 7.55 12.68 1.46
C LEU A 283 7.20 12.43 2.95
N PRO A 284 8.20 12.15 3.81
CA PRO A 284 7.97 11.70 5.19
C PRO A 284 7.14 12.68 6.03
N GLU A 285 7.37 13.99 5.87
CA GLU A 285 6.61 15.03 6.60
C GLU A 285 5.13 15.06 6.21
N LEU A 286 4.84 15.02 4.90
CA LEU A 286 3.48 15.01 4.39
C LEU A 286 2.76 13.73 4.83
N PHE A 287 3.44 12.59 4.66
CA PHE A 287 2.91 11.28 5.05
C PHE A 287 2.58 11.23 6.54
N ALA A 288 3.53 11.60 7.41
CA ALA A 288 3.32 11.57 8.85
C ALA A 288 2.16 12.50 9.25
N LYS A 289 2.14 13.74 8.74
CA LYS A 289 1.05 14.70 9.00
C LYS A 289 -0.32 14.14 8.61
N ASP A 290 -0.43 13.51 7.43
CA ASP A 290 -1.69 12.94 6.97
C ASP A 290 -2.15 11.75 7.84
N VAL A 291 -1.24 10.86 8.23
CA VAL A 291 -1.55 9.76 9.16
C VAL A 291 -2.05 10.29 10.51
N LEU A 292 -1.41 11.32 11.06
CA LEU A 292 -1.82 11.93 12.33
C LEU A 292 -3.21 12.59 12.25
N ASN A 293 -3.51 13.24 11.12
CA ASN A 293 -4.84 13.78 10.84
C ASN A 293 -5.90 12.67 10.76
N ALA A 294 -5.58 11.56 10.09
CA ALA A 294 -6.47 10.41 9.99
C ALA A 294 -6.77 9.79 11.35
N VAL A 295 -5.75 9.58 12.20
CA VAL A 295 -5.94 9.08 13.57
C VAL A 295 -6.82 10.02 14.38
N THR A 296 -6.64 11.34 14.24
CA THR A 296 -7.50 12.34 14.88
C THR A 296 -8.95 12.21 14.43
N ALA A 297 -9.19 12.01 13.12
CA ALA A 297 -10.52 11.78 12.58
C ALA A 297 -11.15 10.48 13.08
N PHE A 298 -10.38 9.38 13.15
CA PHE A 298 -10.85 8.10 13.69
C PHE A 298 -11.23 8.19 15.17
N ARG A 299 -10.42 8.87 15.99
CA ARG A 299 -10.74 9.14 17.40
C ARG A 299 -12.05 9.92 17.54
N LYS A 300 -12.27 10.93 16.70
CA LYS A 300 -13.53 11.71 16.66
C LYS A 300 -14.72 10.85 16.27
N TYR A 301 -14.57 9.99 15.26
CA TYR A 301 -15.60 9.05 14.82
C TYR A 301 -16.06 8.13 15.94
N HIS A 302 -15.13 7.51 16.68
CA HIS A 302 -15.46 6.62 17.81
C HIS A 302 -16.13 7.37 18.97
N LYS A 303 -15.67 8.58 19.31
CA LYS A 303 -16.33 9.42 20.32
C LYS A 303 -17.80 9.71 19.94
N GLN A 304 -18.08 9.95 18.67
CA GLN A 304 -19.44 10.21 18.18
C GLN A 304 -20.34 8.98 18.20
N ILE A 305 -19.81 7.78 17.97
CA ILE A 305 -20.60 6.54 18.06
C ILE A 305 -20.98 6.26 19.50
N ILE A 306 -20.04 6.38 20.44
CA ILE A 306 -20.30 6.14 21.87
C ILE A 306 -21.42 7.05 22.38
N LEU A 307 -21.37 8.34 22.05
CA LEU A 307 -22.41 9.30 22.41
C LEU A 307 -23.79 8.97 21.82
N LYS A 308 -23.84 8.34 20.64
CA LYS A 308 -25.12 7.92 20.03
C LYS A 308 -25.68 6.64 20.66
N THR A 309 -24.85 5.81 21.26
CA THR A 309 -25.28 4.58 21.94
C THR A 309 -25.65 4.78 23.40
N GLU A 310 -25.28 5.92 24.01
CA GLU A 310 -25.64 6.30 25.39
C GLU A 310 -26.97 7.09 25.48
N LEU A 311 -27.54 7.50 24.34
CA LEU A 311 -28.85 8.16 24.22
C LEU A 311 -29.93 7.14 23.80
#